data_AF-A0A553DRL1-F1
#
_entry.id   AF-A0A553DRL1-F1
#
_cell.length_a   1.000
_cell.length_b   1.000
_cell.length_c   1.000
_cell.angle_alpha   90.00
_cell.angle_beta   90.00
_cell.angle_gamma   90.00
#
_symmetry.space_group_name_H-M   'P 1'
#
loop_
_entity.id
_entity.type
_entity.pdbx_description
1 polymer ?
#
loop_
_entity_poly.entity_id
_entity_poly.type
_entity_poly.pdbx_seq_one_letter_code
_entity_poly.pdbx_strand_id
1 'polypeptide(L)'
;MKYLLVIFLAFTINSFAQNKRTVLGEKYSKEELDAVLAKKAGHNVVDNKELIIKESKTAIEIAEAILFEIYGKENIERQKPYEEYLIKNYWIISGTLPEGSLGGTFLIIIDAKNAQVLKITHGK
;
A
#
# COMPACT_ATOMS: atom_id res chain seq x y z
N MET A 1 20.41 -39.23 -35.20
CA MET A 1 19.33 -38.23 -35.04
C MET A 1 18.20 -38.65 -34.09
N LYS A 2 17.81 -39.94 -34.02
CA LYS A 2 16.64 -40.37 -33.20
C LYS A 2 16.76 -40.12 -31.68
N TYR A 3 17.97 -40.13 -31.12
CA TYR A 3 18.21 -39.88 -29.69
C TYR A 3 18.40 -38.39 -29.33
N LEU A 4 18.63 -37.53 -30.32
CA LEU A 4 18.81 -36.08 -30.09
C LEU A 4 17.51 -35.42 -29.60
N LEU A 5 16.37 -35.91 -30.12
CA LEU A 5 15.03 -35.46 -29.76
C LEU A 5 14.62 -35.88 -28.34
N VAL A 6 15.12 -37.02 -27.85
CA VAL A 6 14.85 -37.54 -26.50
C VAL A 6 15.64 -36.77 -25.44
N ILE A 7 16.90 -36.41 -25.75
CA ILE A 7 17.73 -35.58 -24.86
C ILE A 7 17.13 -34.17 -24.71
N PHE A 8 16.61 -33.59 -25.80
CA PHE A 8 15.95 -32.28 -25.75
C PHE A 8 14.65 -32.29 -24.92
N LEU A 9 13.90 -33.40 -24.96
CA LEU A 9 12.68 -33.57 -24.16
C LEU A 9 12.98 -33.73 -22.65
N ALA A 10 14.13 -34.29 -22.27
CA ALA A 10 14.54 -34.43 -20.87
C ALA A 10 14.95 -33.09 -20.21
N PHE A 11 15.39 -32.10 -21.00
CA PHE A 11 15.72 -30.77 -20.51
C PHE A 11 14.49 -29.92 -20.20
N THR A 12 13.38 -30.07 -20.94
CA THR A 12 12.19 -29.24 -20.74
C THR A 12 11.42 -29.60 -19.46
N ILE A 13 11.49 -30.84 -18.98
CA ILE A 13 10.82 -31.29 -17.75
C ILE A 13 11.47 -30.75 -16.47
N ASN A 14 12.77 -30.41 -16.49
CA ASN A 14 13.45 -29.86 -15.32
C ASN A 14 13.06 -28.39 -15.03
N SER A 15 12.68 -27.62 -16.05
CA SER A 15 12.25 -26.22 -15.88
C SER A 15 10.85 -26.07 -15.27
N PHE A 16 10.01 -27.13 -15.26
CA PHE A 16 8.67 -27.10 -14.67
C PHE A 16 8.63 -27.36 -13.16
N ALA A 17 9.77 -27.68 -12.52
CA ALA A 17 9.83 -28.05 -11.10
C ALA A 17 10.13 -26.88 -10.12
N GLN A 18 10.22 -25.63 -10.61
CA GLN A 18 10.82 -24.53 -9.85
C GLN A 18 9.81 -23.57 -9.19
N ASN A 19 8.72 -24.08 -8.61
CA ASN A 19 7.74 -23.27 -7.87
C ASN A 19 7.62 -23.61 -6.38
N LYS A 20 8.68 -24.13 -5.75
CA LYS A 20 8.74 -24.23 -4.28
C LYS A 20 9.13 -22.86 -3.69
N ARG A 21 8.14 -22.12 -3.18
CA ARG A 21 8.36 -20.85 -2.47
C ARG A 21 8.62 -21.14 -0.98
N THR A 22 9.62 -20.48 -0.40
CA THR A 22 9.81 -20.46 1.06
C THR A 22 8.75 -19.57 1.69
N VAL A 23 8.04 -20.07 2.71
CA VAL A 23 7.07 -19.33 3.50
C VAL A 23 7.57 -19.27 4.94
N LEU A 24 7.87 -18.07 5.44
CA LEU A 24 8.41 -17.88 6.80
C LEU A 24 7.35 -18.10 7.90
N GLY A 25 6.08 -17.85 7.57
CA GLY A 25 4.94 -18.17 8.43
C GLY A 25 4.64 -17.15 9.53
N GLU A 26 3.55 -17.42 10.25
CA GLU A 26 3.02 -16.55 11.30
C GLU A 26 4.00 -16.40 12.48
N LYS A 27 4.68 -17.49 12.86
CA LYS A 27 5.66 -17.47 13.96
C LYS A 27 6.76 -16.42 13.73
N TYR A 28 7.37 -16.42 12.56
CA TYR A 28 8.37 -15.42 12.18
C TYR A 28 7.78 -14.00 12.23
N SER A 29 6.57 -13.82 11.68
CA SER A 29 5.90 -12.52 11.67
C SER A 29 5.66 -11.97 13.08
N LYS A 30 5.32 -12.84 14.03
CA LYS A 30 5.15 -12.50 15.44
C LYS A 30 6.48 -12.13 16.10
N GLU A 31 7.54 -12.92 15.86
CA GLU A 31 8.87 -12.65 16.40
C GLU A 31 9.41 -11.28 15.94
N GLU A 32 9.22 -10.93 14.67
CA GLU A 32 9.57 -9.61 14.13
C GLU A 32 8.75 -8.48 14.78
N LEU A 33 7.43 -8.67 14.90
CA LEU A 33 6.56 -7.68 15.54
C LEU A 33 6.96 -7.44 17.01
N ASP A 34 7.17 -8.52 17.77
CA ASP A 34 7.58 -8.45 19.18
C ASP A 34 8.94 -7.73 19.33
N ALA A 35 9.87 -7.95 18.40
CA ALA A 35 11.17 -7.27 18.39
C ALA A 35 11.03 -5.75 18.17
N VAL A 36 10.20 -5.33 17.20
CA VAL A 36 9.93 -3.91 16.91
C VAL A 36 9.21 -3.23 18.08
N LEU A 37 8.18 -3.87 18.64
CA LEU A 37 7.41 -3.33 19.77
C LEU A 37 8.27 -3.21 21.05
N ALA A 38 9.21 -4.13 21.25
CA ALA A 38 10.19 -4.06 22.34
C ALA A 38 11.30 -3.01 22.11
N LYS A 39 11.25 -2.24 21.00
CA LYS A 39 12.26 -1.24 20.60
C LYS A 39 13.68 -1.82 20.55
N LYS A 40 13.83 -3.11 20.21
CA LYS A 40 15.15 -3.71 20.02
C LYS A 40 15.80 -3.08 18.78
N ALA A 41 17.12 -2.89 18.82
CA ALA A 41 17.86 -2.42 17.66
C ALA A 41 17.68 -3.44 16.52
N GLY A 42 17.16 -2.97 15.39
CA GLY A 42 16.91 -3.77 14.20
C GLY A 42 17.40 -3.03 12.96
N HIS A 43 17.67 -3.78 11.89
CA HIS A 43 17.97 -3.19 10.60
C HIS A 43 16.68 -2.65 9.95
N ASN A 44 16.81 -1.58 9.17
CA ASN A 44 15.72 -1.05 8.33
C ASN A 44 14.44 -0.63 9.08
N VAL A 45 14.57 -0.16 10.32
CA VAL A 45 13.46 0.43 11.07
C VAL A 45 13.16 1.84 10.53
N VAL A 46 11.88 2.16 10.32
CA VAL A 46 11.45 3.51 9.92
C VAL A 46 11.80 4.50 11.03
N ASP A 47 12.78 5.37 10.77
CA ASP A 47 13.34 6.29 11.76
C ASP A 47 12.71 7.70 11.71
N ASN A 48 11.69 7.88 10.88
CA ASN A 48 10.98 9.15 10.64
C ASN A 48 11.88 10.32 10.17
N LYS A 49 13.06 10.04 9.60
CA LYS A 49 13.91 11.11 9.03
C LYS A 49 13.50 11.48 7.61
N GLU A 50 13.18 10.50 6.79
CA GLU A 50 12.80 10.69 5.39
C GLU A 50 11.33 10.37 5.14
N LEU A 51 10.79 10.89 4.04
CA LEU A 51 9.46 10.51 3.56
C LEU A 51 9.55 9.14 2.89
N ILE A 52 8.70 8.20 3.32
CA ILE A 52 8.52 6.91 2.65
C ILE A 52 7.44 6.99 1.57
N ILE A 53 6.49 7.94 1.70
CA ILE A 53 5.47 8.26 0.69
C ILE A 53 5.86 9.56 -0.02
N LYS A 54 6.64 9.45 -1.10
CA LYS A 54 7.20 10.62 -1.82
C LYS A 54 6.24 11.19 -2.87
N GLU A 55 5.45 10.33 -3.50
CA GLU A 55 4.58 10.67 -4.63
C GLU A 55 3.12 10.76 -4.21
N SER A 56 2.39 11.70 -4.79
CA SER A 56 0.95 11.85 -4.55
C SER A 56 0.16 10.59 -4.94
N LYS A 57 0.56 9.93 -6.03
CA LYS A 57 -0.07 8.69 -6.51
C LYS A 57 -0.09 7.61 -5.41
N THR A 58 1.03 7.40 -4.72
CA THR A 58 1.11 6.41 -3.63
C THR A 58 0.26 6.82 -2.44
N ALA A 59 0.22 8.12 -2.11
CA ALA A 59 -0.65 8.62 -1.06
C ALA A 59 -2.14 8.39 -1.38
N ILE A 60 -2.53 8.60 -2.64
CA ILE A 60 -3.89 8.34 -3.15
C ILE A 60 -4.21 6.85 -3.09
N GLU A 61 -3.32 5.96 -3.53
CA GLU A 61 -3.54 4.51 -3.48
C GLU A 61 -3.75 4.01 -2.03
N ILE A 62 -2.97 4.53 -1.07
CA ILE A 62 -3.15 4.23 0.36
C ILE A 62 -4.50 4.77 0.87
N ALA A 63 -4.83 6.02 0.53
CA ALA A 63 -6.09 6.63 0.90
C ALA A 63 -7.30 5.86 0.35
N GLU A 64 -7.29 5.50 -0.93
CA GLU A 64 -8.34 4.72 -1.57
C GLU A 64 -8.50 3.35 -0.91
N ALA A 65 -7.40 2.61 -0.68
CA ALA A 65 -7.47 1.30 -0.02
C ALA A 65 -8.18 1.37 1.35
N ILE A 66 -7.92 2.41 2.13
CA ILE A 66 -8.56 2.61 3.45
C ILE A 66 -10.01 3.08 3.28
N LEU A 67 -10.25 4.11 2.46
CA LEU A 67 -11.56 4.74 2.34
C LEU A 67 -12.57 3.86 1.61
N PHE A 68 -12.14 2.96 0.73
CA PHE A 68 -13.01 1.98 0.09
C PHE A 68 -13.63 1.01 1.09
N GLU A 69 -12.87 0.57 2.09
CA GLU A 69 -13.36 -0.31 3.17
C GLU A 69 -14.34 0.43 4.10
N ILE A 70 -14.12 1.74 4.32
CA ILE A 70 -14.94 2.52 5.26
C ILE A 70 -16.22 3.04 4.60
N TYR A 71 -16.13 3.58 3.39
CA TYR A 71 -17.20 4.35 2.75
C TYR A 71 -17.69 3.75 1.43
N GLY A 72 -17.08 2.67 0.96
CA GLY A 72 -17.40 2.02 -0.31
C GLY A 72 -16.69 2.64 -1.50
N LYS A 73 -16.17 1.79 -2.39
CA LYS A 73 -15.39 2.19 -3.56
C LYS A 73 -16.12 3.21 -4.46
N GLU A 74 -17.34 2.88 -4.88
CA GLU A 74 -18.14 3.74 -5.76
C GLU A 74 -18.37 5.13 -5.17
N ASN A 75 -18.55 5.22 -3.84
CA ASN A 75 -18.78 6.48 -3.16
C ASN A 75 -17.54 7.39 -3.18
N ILE A 76 -16.35 6.80 -3.01
CA ILE A 76 -15.08 7.52 -3.02
C ILE A 76 -14.69 7.90 -4.44
N GLU A 77 -14.83 7.00 -5.42
CA GLU A 77 -14.49 7.28 -6.82
C GLU A 77 -15.34 8.40 -7.43
N ARG A 78 -16.60 8.57 -7.01
CA ARG A 78 -17.47 9.68 -7.46
C ARG A 78 -17.00 11.07 -7.00
N GLN A 79 -16.09 11.14 -6.05
CA GLN A 79 -15.54 12.40 -5.53
C GLN A 79 -14.24 12.80 -6.25
N LYS A 80 -13.92 12.15 -7.38
CA LYS A 80 -12.80 12.53 -8.25
C LYS A 80 -13.14 13.78 -9.10
N PRO A 81 -12.13 14.57 -9.51
CA PRO A 81 -10.72 14.46 -9.12
C PRO A 81 -10.54 14.78 -7.64
N TYR A 82 -9.56 14.16 -6.99
CA TYR A 82 -9.23 14.52 -5.61
C TYR A 82 -8.42 15.81 -5.61
N GLU A 83 -8.42 16.51 -4.48
CA GLU A 83 -7.43 17.52 -4.17
C GLU A 83 -6.38 16.89 -3.26
N GLU A 84 -5.11 17.05 -3.62
CA GLU A 84 -4.00 16.52 -2.86
C GLU A 84 -2.90 17.56 -2.62
N TYR A 85 -2.44 17.62 -1.38
CA TYR A 85 -1.37 18.53 -0.97
C TYR A 85 -0.38 17.82 -0.05
N LEU A 86 0.91 18.00 -0.33
CA LEU A 86 1.98 17.68 0.61
C LEU A 86 2.34 18.94 1.39
N ILE A 87 1.93 19.00 2.66
CA ILE A 87 2.25 20.13 3.55
C ILE A 87 3.12 19.61 4.68
N LYS A 88 4.36 20.12 4.76
CA LYS A 88 5.43 19.56 5.61
C LYS A 88 5.69 18.10 5.21
N ASN A 89 5.34 17.15 6.07
CA ASN A 89 5.45 15.71 5.84
C ASN A 89 4.08 15.03 5.78
N TYR A 90 2.99 15.78 5.65
CA TYR A 90 1.65 15.21 5.66
C TYR A 90 1.02 15.32 4.28
N TRP A 91 0.49 14.20 3.80
CA TRP A 91 -0.42 14.18 2.68
C TRP A 91 -1.82 14.49 3.18
N ILE A 92 -2.44 15.51 2.60
CA ILE A 92 -3.83 15.88 2.81
C ILE A 92 -4.55 15.60 1.49
N ILE A 93 -5.53 14.69 1.53
CA ILE A 93 -6.28 14.29 0.35
C ILE A 93 -7.78 14.46 0.65
N SER A 94 -8.47 15.19 -0.20
CA SER A 94 -9.92 15.39 -0.13
C SER A 94 -10.61 15.09 -1.45
N GLY A 95 -11.86 14.67 -1.35
CA GLY A 95 -12.71 14.55 -2.52
C GLY A 95 -13.23 15.92 -2.98
N THR A 96 -13.73 15.98 -4.21
CA THR A 96 -14.44 17.14 -4.77
C THR A 96 -15.89 16.81 -5.10
N LEU A 97 -16.70 17.84 -5.33
CA LEU A 97 -18.06 17.72 -5.83
C LEU A 97 -18.25 18.61 -7.07
N PRO A 98 -19.13 18.23 -8.01
CA PRO A 98 -19.55 19.12 -9.08
C PRO A 98 -20.15 20.41 -8.52
N GLU A 99 -19.96 21.51 -9.23
CA GLU A 99 -20.51 22.81 -8.85
C GLU A 99 -22.03 22.75 -8.63
N GLY A 100 -22.51 23.40 -7.58
CA GLY A 100 -23.93 23.40 -7.20
C GLY A 100 -24.42 22.14 -6.48
N SER A 101 -23.56 21.13 -6.26
CA SER A 101 -23.92 19.95 -5.46
C SER A 101 -24.07 20.31 -3.97
N LEU A 102 -25.04 19.70 -3.32
CA LEU A 102 -25.18 19.71 -1.87
C LEU A 102 -24.53 18.46 -1.28
N GLY A 103 -23.76 18.62 -0.20
CA GLY A 103 -23.15 17.48 0.47
C GLY A 103 -21.80 17.84 1.06
N GLY A 104 -20.97 16.81 1.19
CA GLY A 104 -19.61 16.91 1.67
C GLY A 104 -18.76 15.79 1.09
N THR A 105 -17.45 15.90 1.25
CA THR A 105 -16.47 14.94 0.69
C THR A 105 -15.63 14.32 1.79
N PHE A 106 -14.87 13.28 1.43
CA PHE A 106 -13.88 12.73 2.34
C PHE A 106 -12.72 13.72 2.52
N LEU A 107 -12.07 13.61 3.68
CA LEU A 107 -10.74 14.15 3.95
C LEU A 107 -9.94 13.07 4.69
N ILE A 108 -8.73 12.79 4.24
CA ILE A 108 -7.77 11.94 4.94
C ILE A 108 -6.42 12.66 5.06
N ILE A 109 -5.79 12.53 6.23
CA ILE A 109 -4.45 13.08 6.51
C ILE A 109 -3.52 11.95 6.89
N ILE A 110 -2.41 11.80 6.16
CA ILE A 110 -1.44 10.71 6.30
C ILE A 110 -0.05 11.29 6.55
N ASP A 111 0.66 10.81 7.56
CA ASP A 111 2.09 11.10 7.74
C ASP A 111 2.89 10.34 6.68
N ALA A 112 3.52 11.08 5.78
CA ALA A 112 4.33 10.53 4.70
C ALA A 112 5.61 9.84 5.17
N LYS A 113 6.01 9.98 6.44
CA LYS A 113 7.20 9.35 7.03
C LYS A 113 6.99 7.91 7.47
N ASN A 114 5.77 7.57 7.88
CA ASN A 114 5.47 6.26 8.48
C ASN A 114 4.09 5.70 8.10
N ALA A 115 3.40 6.34 7.16
CA ALA A 115 2.06 5.97 6.70
C ALA A 115 0.98 5.96 7.80
N GLN A 116 1.23 6.62 8.94
CA GLN A 116 0.21 6.78 9.98
C GLN A 116 -0.93 7.62 9.42
N VAL A 117 -2.17 7.16 9.62
CA VAL A 117 -3.37 7.97 9.37
C VAL A 117 -3.65 8.81 10.61
N LEU A 118 -3.66 10.13 10.46
CA LEU A 118 -3.93 11.06 11.56
C LEU A 118 -5.41 11.44 11.65
N LYS A 119 -6.11 11.50 10.52
CA LYS A 119 -7.50 11.94 10.45
C LYS A 119 -8.20 11.32 9.26
N ILE A 120 -9.43 10.88 9.47
CA ILE A 120 -10.42 10.56 8.43
C ILE A 120 -11.72 11.27 8.81
N THR A 121 -12.37 11.91 7.85
CA THR A 121 -13.73 12.44 8.00
C THR A 121 -14.44 12.44 6.65
N HIS A 122 -15.77 12.48 6.66
CA HIS A 122 -16.60 12.69 5.48
C HIS A 122 -17.64 13.76 5.84
N GLY A 123 -17.60 14.92 5.17
CA GLY A 123 -18.38 16.10 5.60
C GLY A 123 -18.22 17.33 4.69
N LYS A 124 -19.02 18.35 5.00
CA LYS A 124 -19.33 19.58 4.21
C LYS A 124 -18.28 20.07 3.22
#